data_AF-A0A377K2S5-F1
#
_entry.id   AF-A0A377K2S5-F1
#
_cell.length_a   1.000
_cell.length_b   1.000
_cell.length_c   1.000
_cell.angle_alpha   90.00
_cell.angle_beta   90.00
_cell.angle_gamma   90.00
#
_symmetry.space_group_name_H-M   'P 1'
#
loop_
_entity.id
_entity.type
_entity.pdbx_description
1 polymer ?
#
loop_
_entity_poly.entity_id
_entity_poly.type
_entity_poly.pdbx_seq_one_letter_code
_entity_poly.pdbx_strand_id
1 'polypeptide(L)'
;MAYETTSFVKASIEDVVKTLLEAIALVFLVMYLFLQNFRATLIPTIAVPVVLMGTFSVLYAFGYSVNTLTMFAMVLAIGLLVDDAIVVVENVERIMSEEGLTPREATRKSMGQIQGALVGIAMVLSAVFVPMAFFGGTTGAIYRQFSITIVAAMVLSVLVAMILTPALCATLLKPLKKGEHHGQKGFFAWFNQMFNRNAERYEKGVAKILHRSLRWIVIYVLLLGGMVFLFLRLPTSFLPLEDRGMFTTSVQLPSGFNPATDPESR
;
A
#
# COMPACT_ATOMS: atom_id res chain seq x y z
N MET A 1 -6.67 -9.92 39.27
CA MET A 1 -7.11 -9.09 38.14
C MET A 1 -7.36 -10.01 36.96
N ALA A 2 -8.56 -9.97 36.36
CA ALA A 2 -8.94 -10.88 35.29
C ALA A 2 -8.10 -10.62 34.03
N TYR A 3 -7.63 -11.70 33.41
CA TYR A 3 -6.91 -11.69 32.14
C TYR A 3 -7.89 -11.28 31.02
N GLU A 4 -7.90 -10.00 30.66
CA GLU A 4 -8.81 -9.41 29.67
C GLU A 4 -8.03 -9.01 28.41
N THR A 5 -7.78 -9.97 27.52
CA THR A 5 -7.13 -9.71 26.22
C THR A 5 -8.03 -8.95 25.23
N THR A 6 -9.33 -8.87 25.51
CA THR A 6 -10.34 -8.24 24.65
C THR A 6 -10.11 -6.74 24.50
N SER A 7 -9.68 -6.05 25.57
CA SER A 7 -9.42 -4.60 25.53
C SER A 7 -8.29 -4.25 24.57
N PHE A 8 -7.19 -5.01 24.60
CA PHE A 8 -6.05 -4.82 23.69
C PHE A 8 -6.40 -5.07 22.23
N VAL A 9 -7.15 -6.15 21.94
CA VAL A 9 -7.59 -6.47 20.57
C VAL A 9 -8.51 -5.38 20.02
N LYS A 10 -9.44 -4.87 20.84
CA LYS A 10 -10.35 -3.80 20.42
C LYS A 10 -9.59 -2.50 20.11
N ALA A 11 -8.66 -2.11 20.98
CA ALA A 11 -7.80 -0.94 20.76
C ALA A 11 -6.96 -1.08 19.49
N SER A 12 -6.33 -2.25 19.28
CA SER A 12 -5.54 -2.52 18.08
C SER A 12 -6.37 -2.41 16.79
N ILE A 13 -7.61 -2.91 16.79
CA ILE A 13 -8.51 -2.81 15.64
C ILE A 13 -8.91 -1.35 15.38
N GLU A 14 -9.23 -0.61 16.44
CA GLU A 14 -9.60 0.81 16.35
C GLU A 14 -8.46 1.65 15.76
N ASP A 15 -7.23 1.42 16.23
CA ASP A 15 -6.03 2.10 15.72
C ASP A 15 -5.78 1.78 14.23
N VAL A 16 -5.95 0.52 13.81
CA VAL A 16 -5.80 0.21 12.39
C VAL A 16 -6.93 0.83 11.56
N VAL A 17 -8.18 0.83 12.02
CA VAL A 17 -9.28 1.49 11.31
C VAL A 17 -9.02 2.99 11.16
N LYS A 18 -8.52 3.65 12.20
CA LYS A 18 -8.10 5.05 12.14
C LYS A 18 -6.99 5.25 11.10
N THR A 19 -5.98 4.38 11.11
CA THR A 19 -4.88 4.42 10.13
C THR A 19 -5.38 4.21 8.70
N LEU A 20 -6.35 3.33 8.47
CA LEU A 20 -6.98 3.12 7.16
C LEU A 20 -7.69 4.40 6.68
N LEU A 21 -8.43 5.08 7.57
CA LEU A 21 -9.11 6.34 7.23
C LEU A 21 -8.12 7.47 6.94
N GLU A 22 -7.06 7.60 7.75
CA GLU A 22 -5.97 8.55 7.51
C GLU A 22 -5.27 8.29 6.17
N ALA A 23 -5.00 7.02 5.85
CA ALA A 23 -4.40 6.64 4.57
C ALA A 23 -5.29 7.02 3.38
N ILE A 24 -6.60 6.74 3.44
CA ILE A 24 -7.55 7.14 2.38
C ILE A 24 -7.62 8.66 2.22
N ALA A 25 -7.61 9.41 3.34
CA ALA A 25 -7.60 10.86 3.30
C ALA A 25 -6.30 11.41 2.67
N LEU A 26 -5.14 10.84 3.02
CA LEU A 26 -3.86 11.22 2.43
C LEU A 26 -3.82 10.93 0.93
N VAL A 27 -4.31 9.76 0.49
CA VAL A 27 -4.43 9.41 -0.93
C VAL A 27 -5.31 10.43 -1.65
N PHE A 28 -6.47 10.78 -1.08
CA PHE A 28 -7.35 11.79 -1.66
C PHE A 28 -6.65 13.15 -1.81
N LEU A 29 -5.93 13.60 -0.78
CA LEU A 29 -5.22 14.89 -0.79
C LEU A 29 -4.09 14.91 -1.83
N VAL A 30 -3.28 13.86 -1.90
CA VAL A 30 -2.19 13.73 -2.88
C VAL A 30 -2.77 13.69 -4.29
N MET A 31 -3.82 12.90 -4.52
CA MET A 31 -4.48 12.84 -5.82
C MET A 31 -5.11 14.17 -6.22
N TYR A 32 -5.67 14.92 -5.27
CA TYR A 32 -6.22 16.24 -5.53
C TYR A 32 -5.14 17.26 -5.87
N LEU A 33 -3.96 17.15 -5.25
CA LEU A 33 -2.82 18.00 -5.59
C LEU A 33 -2.35 17.80 -7.04
N PHE A 34 -2.30 16.55 -7.50
CA PHE A 34 -1.84 16.20 -8.86
C PHE A 34 -2.92 16.40 -9.93
N LEU A 35 -4.13 15.87 -9.73
CA LEU A 35 -5.18 15.90 -10.75
C LEU A 35 -5.99 17.20 -10.73
N GLN A 36 -6.05 17.90 -9.59
CA GLN A 36 -6.68 19.23 -9.44
C GLN A 36 -8.17 19.25 -9.88
N ASN A 37 -8.79 18.07 -9.89
CA ASN A 37 -10.16 17.84 -10.28
C ASN A 37 -10.81 16.87 -9.29
N PHE A 38 -11.78 17.37 -8.52
CA PHE A 38 -12.49 16.60 -7.50
C PHE A 38 -13.16 15.33 -8.06
N ARG A 39 -13.60 15.33 -9.33
CA ARG A 39 -14.24 14.16 -9.92
C ARG A 39 -13.25 13.04 -10.21
N ALA A 40 -12.04 13.40 -10.63
CA ALA A 40 -10.99 12.43 -10.91
C ALA A 40 -10.46 11.80 -9.62
N THR A 41 -10.35 12.60 -8.54
CA THR A 41 -9.91 12.09 -7.22
C THR A 41 -10.93 11.19 -6.54
N LEU A 42 -12.23 11.37 -6.80
CA LEU A 42 -13.26 10.48 -6.28
C LEU A 42 -13.12 9.05 -6.81
N ILE A 43 -12.52 8.84 -7.98
CA ILE A 43 -12.44 7.52 -8.61
C ILE A 43 -11.57 6.56 -7.75
N PRO A 44 -10.30 6.88 -7.42
CA PRO A 44 -9.52 6.07 -6.47
C PRO A 44 -10.15 5.99 -5.08
N THR A 45 -10.76 7.07 -4.59
CA THR A 45 -11.41 7.11 -3.26
C THR A 45 -12.59 6.15 -3.16
N ILE A 46 -13.29 5.86 -4.25
CA ILE A 46 -14.35 4.84 -4.29
C ILE A 46 -13.76 3.45 -4.51
N ALA A 47 -12.74 3.31 -5.36
CA ALA A 47 -12.13 2.02 -5.67
C ALA A 47 -11.51 1.34 -4.44
N VAL A 48 -10.79 2.10 -3.60
CA VAL A 48 -10.09 1.54 -2.43
C VAL A 48 -11.05 0.85 -1.45
N PRO A 49 -12.14 1.48 -0.95
CA PRO A 49 -13.11 0.81 -0.09
C PRO A 49 -13.73 -0.44 -0.73
N VAL A 50 -14.01 -0.43 -2.04
CA VAL A 50 -14.58 -1.59 -2.74
C VAL A 50 -13.62 -2.77 -2.68
N VAL A 51 -12.33 -2.55 -2.96
CA VAL A 51 -11.34 -3.62 -2.90
C VAL A 51 -11.11 -4.11 -1.47
N LEU A 52 -11.07 -3.19 -0.48
CA LEU A 52 -10.91 -3.57 0.92
C LEU A 52 -12.08 -4.46 1.40
N MET A 53 -13.32 -4.07 1.09
CA MET A 53 -14.51 -4.88 1.41
C MET A 53 -14.51 -6.24 0.69
N GLY A 54 -14.09 -6.26 -0.58
CA GLY A 54 -13.91 -7.51 -1.32
C GLY A 54 -12.84 -8.41 -0.68
N THR A 55 -11.74 -7.82 -0.20
CA THR A 55 -10.66 -8.56 0.45
C THR A 55 -11.14 -9.19 1.75
N PHE A 56 -11.91 -8.46 2.56
CA PHE A 56 -12.55 -9.04 3.75
C PHE A 56 -13.47 -10.22 3.40
N SER A 57 -14.19 -10.14 2.29
CA SER A 57 -15.06 -11.22 1.81
C SER A 57 -14.27 -12.45 1.40
N VAL A 58 -13.13 -12.27 0.72
CA VAL A 58 -12.20 -13.36 0.39
C VAL A 58 -11.60 -13.96 1.66
N LEU A 59 -11.08 -13.14 2.58
CA LEU A 59 -10.54 -13.63 3.84
C LEU A 59 -11.55 -14.45 4.63
N TYR A 60 -12.80 -13.98 4.71
CA TYR A 60 -13.89 -14.72 5.35
C TYR A 60 -14.16 -16.06 4.66
N ALA A 61 -14.17 -16.10 3.31
CA ALA A 61 -14.36 -17.33 2.55
C ALA A 61 -13.23 -18.37 2.77
N PHE A 62 -12.00 -17.90 3.00
CA PHE A 62 -10.86 -18.77 3.34
C PHE A 62 -10.74 -19.06 4.85
N GLY A 63 -11.69 -18.62 5.67
CA GLY A 63 -11.72 -18.88 7.11
C GLY A 63 -10.71 -18.07 7.93
N TYR A 64 -10.20 -16.95 7.39
CA TYR A 64 -9.35 -16.03 8.14
C TYR A 64 -10.20 -15.09 9.01
N SER A 65 -9.69 -14.81 10.21
CA SER A 65 -10.28 -13.82 11.11
C SER A 65 -9.67 -12.43 10.88
N VAL A 66 -10.41 -11.40 11.29
CA VAL A 66 -9.86 -10.04 11.40
C VAL A 66 -8.98 -10.00 12.64
N ASN A 67 -7.67 -9.89 12.44
CA ASN A 67 -6.68 -9.78 13.51
C ASN A 67 -5.61 -8.74 13.15
N THR A 68 -4.71 -8.47 14.08
CA THR A 68 -3.63 -7.47 13.92
C THR A 68 -2.79 -7.69 12.65
N LEU A 69 -2.47 -8.94 12.30
CA LEU A 69 -1.63 -9.26 11.13
C LEU A 69 -2.37 -9.05 9.81
N THR A 70 -3.62 -9.54 9.71
CA THR A 70 -4.45 -9.29 8.52
C THR A 70 -4.74 -7.80 8.34
N MET A 71 -4.95 -7.07 9.44
CA MET A 71 -5.20 -5.63 9.40
C MET A 71 -3.94 -4.84 9.01
N PHE A 72 -2.75 -5.22 9.48
CA PHE A 72 -1.50 -4.65 8.98
C PHE A 72 -1.29 -4.93 7.49
N ALA A 73 -1.57 -6.15 7.04
CA ALA A 73 -1.49 -6.51 5.63
C ALA A 73 -2.43 -5.64 4.77
N MET A 74 -3.64 -5.33 5.27
CA MET A 74 -4.59 -4.43 4.60
C MET A 74 -4.05 -3.00 4.48
N VAL A 75 -3.43 -2.46 5.54
CA VAL A 75 -2.81 -1.13 5.49
C VAL A 75 -1.68 -1.09 4.46
N LEU A 76 -0.81 -2.11 4.44
CA LEU A 76 0.27 -2.22 3.45
C LEU A 76 -0.28 -2.35 2.02
N ALA A 77 -1.38 -3.09 1.86
CA ALA A 77 -2.02 -3.25 0.57
C ALA A 77 -2.55 -1.92 0.00
N ILE A 78 -2.96 -0.94 0.83
CA ILE A 78 -3.46 0.36 0.33
C ILE A 78 -2.48 1.01 -0.64
N GLY A 79 -1.19 1.00 -0.32
CA GLY A 79 -0.18 1.60 -1.20
C GLY A 79 -0.15 0.96 -2.60
N LEU A 80 -0.37 -0.36 -2.66
CA LEU A 80 -0.41 -1.11 -3.92
C LEU A 80 -1.77 -0.95 -4.63
N LEU A 81 -2.87 -0.94 -3.88
CA LEU A 81 -4.25 -0.82 -4.35
C LEU A 81 -4.51 0.52 -5.05
N VAL A 82 -3.98 1.57 -4.46
CA VAL A 82 -4.17 2.93 -4.92
C VAL A 82 -3.45 3.13 -6.25
N ASP A 83 -2.27 2.54 -6.42
CA ASP A 83 -1.45 2.66 -7.64
C ASP A 83 -2.24 2.26 -8.90
N ASP A 84 -2.92 1.11 -8.88
CA ASP A 84 -3.72 0.64 -10.03
C ASP A 84 -4.80 1.65 -10.44
N ALA A 85 -5.54 2.18 -9.46
CA ALA A 85 -6.60 3.16 -9.72
C ALA A 85 -6.04 4.50 -10.20
N ILE A 86 -4.90 4.95 -9.64
CA ILE A 86 -4.21 6.16 -10.06
C ILE A 86 -3.74 6.04 -11.51
N VAL A 87 -3.00 4.98 -11.83
CA VAL A 87 -2.40 4.76 -13.16
C VAL A 87 -3.49 4.76 -14.24
N VAL A 88 -4.66 4.15 -13.96
CA VAL A 88 -5.81 4.19 -14.87
C VAL A 88 -6.30 5.63 -15.07
N VAL A 89 -6.61 6.35 -13.99
CA VAL A 89 -7.20 7.70 -14.06
C VAL A 89 -6.22 8.70 -14.68
N GLU A 90 -4.95 8.67 -14.28
CA GLU A 90 -3.90 9.52 -14.80
C GLU A 90 -3.70 9.30 -16.30
N ASN A 91 -3.63 8.04 -16.76
CA ASN A 91 -3.44 7.76 -18.17
C ASN A 91 -4.66 8.19 -19.01
N VAL A 92 -5.88 8.14 -18.45
CA VAL A 92 -7.07 8.69 -19.11
C VAL A 92 -7.00 10.22 -19.20
N GLU A 93 -6.70 10.93 -18.11
CA GLU A 93 -6.51 12.39 -18.10
C GLU A 93 -5.41 12.84 -19.08
N ARG A 94 -4.30 12.09 -19.15
CA ARG A 94 -3.21 12.31 -20.09
C ARG A 94 -3.68 12.22 -21.54
N ILE A 95 -4.38 11.15 -21.92
CA ILE A 95 -4.90 10.98 -23.29
C ILE A 95 -5.94 12.07 -23.61
N MET A 96 -6.81 12.42 -22.66
CA MET A 96 -7.80 13.48 -22.86
C MET A 96 -7.14 14.84 -23.08
N SER A 97 -6.10 15.18 -22.31
CA SER A 97 -5.39 16.45 -22.45
C SER A 97 -4.52 16.51 -23.71
N GLU A 98 -3.80 15.43 -24.06
CA GLU A 98 -2.92 15.38 -25.23
C GLU A 98 -3.69 15.31 -26.56
N GLU A 99 -4.79 14.54 -26.61
CA GLU A 99 -5.50 14.24 -27.85
C GLU A 99 -6.86 14.92 -27.99
N GLY A 100 -7.47 15.37 -26.87
CA GLY A 100 -8.78 16.01 -26.87
C GLY A 100 -9.95 15.04 -27.08
N LEU A 101 -9.77 13.76 -26.76
CA LEU A 101 -10.81 12.73 -26.91
C LEU A 101 -11.89 12.85 -25.83
N THR A 102 -13.09 12.33 -26.13
CA THR A 102 -14.15 12.23 -25.12
C THR A 102 -13.74 11.26 -23.98
N PRO A 103 -14.25 11.42 -22.74
CA PRO A 103 -13.88 10.55 -21.62
C PRO A 103 -14.00 9.06 -21.92
N ARG A 104 -15.05 8.67 -22.66
CA ARG A 104 -15.29 7.28 -23.05
C ARG A 104 -14.25 6.76 -24.06
N GLU A 105 -13.91 7.55 -25.06
CA GLU A 105 -12.92 7.18 -26.08
C GLU A 105 -11.51 7.15 -25.49
N ALA A 106 -11.17 8.15 -24.68
CA ALA A 106 -9.90 8.21 -23.97
C ALA A 106 -9.74 7.02 -23.02
N THR A 107 -10.80 6.65 -22.29
CA THR A 107 -10.80 5.46 -21.42
C THR A 107 -10.55 4.18 -22.23
N ARG A 108 -11.24 4.01 -23.36
CA ARG A 108 -11.04 2.84 -24.21
C ARG A 108 -9.61 2.74 -24.75
N LYS A 109 -9.04 3.87 -25.17
CA LYS A 109 -7.66 3.95 -25.64
C LYS A 109 -6.66 3.70 -24.51
N SER A 110 -6.90 4.27 -23.33
CA SER A 110 -6.09 4.09 -22.12
C SER A 110 -5.99 2.62 -21.74
N MET A 111 -7.12 1.91 -21.68
CA MET A 111 -7.13 0.48 -21.35
C MET A 111 -6.34 -0.36 -22.34
N GLY A 112 -6.41 -0.04 -23.63
CA GLY A 112 -5.58 -0.70 -24.64
C GLY A 112 -4.07 -0.54 -24.43
N GLN A 113 -3.62 0.54 -23.75
CA GLN A 113 -2.20 0.78 -23.46
C GLN A 113 -1.73 0.08 -22.18
N ILE A 114 -2.55 0.11 -21.12
CA ILE A 114 -2.08 -0.26 -19.77
C ILE A 114 -2.60 -1.61 -19.28
N GLN A 115 -3.64 -2.19 -19.88
CA GLN A 115 -4.25 -3.44 -19.40
C GLN A 115 -3.23 -4.57 -19.25
N GLY A 116 -2.34 -4.74 -20.24
CA GLY A 116 -1.27 -5.75 -20.16
C GLY A 116 -0.27 -5.49 -19.04
N ALA A 117 0.05 -4.22 -18.78
CA ALA A 117 0.96 -3.82 -17.71
C ALA A 117 0.33 -4.07 -16.32
N LEU A 118 -0.96 -3.74 -16.12
CA LEU A 118 -1.68 -3.99 -14.87
C LEU A 118 -1.70 -5.49 -14.52
N VAL A 119 -2.03 -6.34 -15.49
CA VAL A 119 -2.00 -7.80 -15.28
C VAL A 119 -0.57 -8.30 -15.02
N GLY A 120 0.43 -7.74 -15.70
CA GLY A 120 1.84 -8.06 -15.48
C GLY A 120 2.30 -7.73 -14.06
N ILE A 121 1.97 -6.53 -13.56
CA ILE A 121 2.27 -6.09 -12.19
C ILE A 121 1.60 -7.02 -11.18
N ALA A 122 0.32 -7.36 -11.38
CA ALA A 122 -0.42 -8.30 -10.53
C ALA A 122 0.26 -9.67 -10.44
N MET A 123 0.70 -10.20 -11.58
CA MET A 123 1.38 -11.49 -11.68
C MET A 123 2.74 -11.47 -10.98
N VAL A 124 3.54 -10.42 -11.19
CA VAL A 124 4.86 -10.27 -10.56
C VAL A 124 4.72 -10.12 -9.03
N LEU A 125 3.80 -9.28 -8.57
CA LEU A 125 3.54 -9.12 -7.13
C LEU A 125 3.02 -10.43 -6.53
N SER A 126 2.10 -11.12 -7.20
CA SER A 126 1.66 -12.44 -6.76
C SER A 126 2.82 -13.43 -6.67
N ALA A 127 3.74 -13.43 -7.65
CA ALA A 127 4.93 -14.29 -7.62
C ALA A 127 5.87 -13.99 -6.44
N VAL A 128 5.91 -12.75 -5.95
CA VAL A 128 6.68 -12.36 -4.75
C VAL A 128 5.97 -12.80 -3.47
N PHE A 129 4.66 -12.61 -3.36
CA PHE A 129 3.93 -12.83 -2.11
C PHE A 129 3.45 -14.28 -1.91
N VAL A 130 3.05 -14.99 -2.97
CA VAL A 130 2.50 -16.35 -2.90
C VAL A 130 3.48 -17.36 -2.27
N PRO A 131 4.79 -17.37 -2.58
CA PRO A 131 5.74 -18.31 -1.96
C PRO A 131 5.79 -18.24 -0.43
N MET A 132 5.56 -17.07 0.16
CA MET A 132 5.56 -16.90 1.62
C MET A 132 4.42 -17.65 2.32
N ALA A 133 3.33 -17.96 1.61
CA ALA A 133 2.23 -18.76 2.15
C ALA A 133 2.59 -20.24 2.37
N PHE A 134 3.67 -20.71 1.73
CA PHE A 134 4.13 -22.11 1.80
C PHE A 134 5.21 -22.35 2.86
N PHE A 135 5.58 -21.33 3.64
CA PHE A 135 6.52 -21.50 4.73
C PHE A 135 5.91 -22.40 5.82
N GLY A 136 6.74 -23.29 6.38
CA GLY A 136 6.35 -24.21 7.45
C GLY A 136 6.45 -23.60 8.85
N GLY A 137 5.91 -24.33 9.83
CA GLY A 137 6.01 -23.98 11.24
C GLY A 137 5.13 -22.81 11.69
N THR A 138 5.35 -22.35 12.92
CA THR A 138 4.59 -21.24 13.53
C THR A 138 4.82 -19.92 12.79
N THR A 139 6.05 -19.69 12.33
CA THR A 139 6.42 -18.55 11.50
C THR A 139 5.68 -18.54 10.17
N GLY A 140 5.55 -19.70 9.52
CA GLY A 140 4.79 -19.84 8.28
C GLY A 140 3.32 -19.48 8.42
N ALA A 141 2.69 -19.80 9.55
CA ALA A 141 1.29 -19.43 9.80
C ALA A 141 1.08 -17.90 9.83
N ILE A 142 2.05 -17.14 10.32
CA ILE A 142 2.02 -15.67 10.34
C ILE A 142 2.21 -15.10 8.94
N TYR A 143 3.24 -15.57 8.22
CA TYR A 143 3.47 -15.14 6.82
C TYR A 143 2.32 -15.49 5.89
N ARG A 144 1.63 -16.61 6.12
CA ARG A 144 0.45 -17.01 5.35
C ARG A 144 -0.70 -16.00 5.47
N GLN A 145 -0.93 -15.45 6.65
CA GLN A 145 -1.96 -14.41 6.83
C GLN A 145 -1.63 -13.13 6.06
N PHE A 146 -0.38 -12.68 6.10
CA PHE A 146 0.08 -11.54 5.31
C PHE A 146 -0.02 -11.80 3.81
N SER A 147 0.54 -12.93 3.35
CA SER A 147 0.60 -13.32 1.95
C SER A 147 -0.79 -13.37 1.31
N ILE A 148 -1.71 -14.12 1.91
CA ILE A 148 -3.05 -14.31 1.34
C ILE A 148 -3.83 -13.00 1.34
N THR A 149 -3.70 -12.18 2.38
CA THR A 149 -4.38 -10.88 2.44
C THR A 149 -3.90 -9.96 1.32
N ILE A 150 -2.58 -9.84 1.13
CA ILE A 150 -2.01 -8.99 0.07
C ILE A 150 -2.39 -9.54 -1.31
N VAL A 151 -2.22 -10.83 -1.56
CA VAL A 151 -2.55 -11.44 -2.87
C VAL A 151 -4.03 -11.29 -3.20
N ALA A 152 -4.92 -11.51 -2.23
CA ALA A 152 -6.36 -11.31 -2.42
C ALA A 152 -6.68 -9.85 -2.75
N ALA A 153 -6.10 -8.90 -2.01
CA ALA A 153 -6.25 -7.48 -2.27
C ALA A 153 -5.74 -7.10 -3.67
N MET A 154 -4.56 -7.59 -4.07
CA MET A 154 -3.97 -7.31 -5.38
C MET A 154 -4.82 -7.85 -6.54
N VAL A 155 -5.30 -9.09 -6.44
CA VAL A 155 -6.15 -9.68 -7.48
C VAL A 155 -7.45 -8.90 -7.62
N LEU A 156 -8.08 -8.55 -6.50
CA LEU A 156 -9.29 -7.72 -6.50
C LEU A 156 -9.01 -6.29 -6.99
N SER A 157 -7.84 -5.73 -6.70
CA SER A 157 -7.41 -4.41 -7.18
C SER A 157 -7.43 -4.35 -8.68
N VAL A 158 -6.79 -5.32 -9.33
CA VAL A 158 -6.67 -5.39 -10.78
C VAL A 158 -8.04 -5.64 -11.42
N LEU A 159 -8.87 -6.48 -10.82
CA LEU A 159 -10.26 -6.67 -11.27
C LEU A 159 -11.05 -5.35 -11.20
N VAL A 160 -10.93 -4.60 -10.10
CA VAL A 160 -11.58 -3.29 -9.95
C VAL A 160 -11.02 -2.28 -10.95
N ALA A 161 -9.70 -2.26 -11.16
CA ALA A 161 -9.01 -1.39 -12.12
C ALA A 161 -9.38 -1.67 -13.57
N MET A 162 -9.75 -2.91 -13.90
CA MET A 162 -10.19 -3.31 -15.24
C MET A 162 -11.70 -3.18 -15.46
N ILE A 163 -12.51 -3.21 -14.40
CA ILE A 163 -13.98 -3.24 -14.50
C ILE A 163 -14.59 -1.92 -14.04
N LEU A 164 -14.40 -1.56 -12.76
CA LEU A 164 -15.07 -0.43 -12.14
C LEU A 164 -14.39 0.89 -12.50
N THR A 165 -13.06 0.97 -12.36
CA THR A 165 -12.32 2.22 -12.60
C THR A 165 -12.51 2.78 -14.00
N PRO A 166 -12.50 1.98 -15.09
CA PRO A 166 -12.74 2.49 -16.44
C PRO A 166 -14.20 2.95 -16.61
N ALA A 167 -15.17 2.25 -16.01
CA ALA A 167 -16.57 2.68 -16.03
C ALA A 167 -16.77 4.02 -15.31
N LEU A 168 -16.09 4.22 -14.18
CA LEU A 168 -16.09 5.49 -13.44
C LEU A 168 -15.38 6.60 -14.23
N CYS A 169 -14.25 6.31 -14.88
CA CYS A 169 -13.56 7.28 -15.73
C CYS A 169 -14.45 7.78 -16.87
N ALA A 170 -15.13 6.87 -17.57
CA ALA A 170 -15.99 7.22 -18.70
C ALA A 170 -17.25 8.02 -18.31
N THR A 171 -17.69 7.94 -17.05
CA THR A 171 -18.94 8.55 -16.58
C THR A 171 -18.74 9.79 -15.72
N LEU A 172 -17.70 9.84 -14.89
CA LEU A 172 -17.46 10.93 -13.94
C LEU A 172 -16.51 12.01 -14.48
N LEU A 173 -15.55 11.64 -15.35
CA LEU A 173 -14.58 12.61 -15.87
C LEU A 173 -15.25 13.63 -16.80
N LYS A 174 -14.81 14.87 -16.69
CA LYS A 174 -15.26 15.95 -17.58
C LYS A 174 -14.35 15.99 -18.82
N PRO A 175 -14.91 16.19 -20.02
CA PRO A 175 -14.11 16.39 -21.23
C PRO A 175 -13.11 17.54 -21.04
N LEU A 176 -11.87 17.31 -21.45
CA LEU A 176 -10.82 18.32 -21.52
C LEU A 176 -10.63 18.74 -22.98
N LYS A 177 -10.39 20.02 -23.24
CA LYS A 177 -9.94 20.43 -24.57
C LYS A 177 -8.48 20.01 -24.77
N LYS A 178 -8.09 19.80 -26.03
CA LYS A 178 -6.71 19.49 -26.37
C LYS A 178 -5.76 20.59 -25.89
N GLY A 179 -4.74 20.22 -25.13
CA GLY A 179 -3.78 21.14 -24.50
C GLY A 179 -4.32 21.85 -23.24
N GLU A 180 -5.53 21.53 -22.80
CA GLU A 180 -6.07 22.05 -21.55
C GLU A 180 -5.60 21.19 -20.38
N HIS A 181 -4.86 21.82 -19.47
CA HIS A 181 -4.53 21.25 -18.17
C HIS A 181 -5.39 21.89 -17.08
N HIS A 182 -5.78 21.09 -16.09
CA HIS A 182 -6.44 21.59 -14.89
C HIS A 182 -5.51 22.55 -14.11
N GLY A 183 -6.10 23.47 -13.33
CA GLY A 183 -5.37 24.36 -12.42
C GLY A 183 -4.49 25.43 -13.06
N GLN A 184 -4.95 26.09 -14.13
CA GLN A 184 -4.19 27.16 -14.81
C GLN A 184 -4.04 28.48 -14.03
N LYS A 185 -4.55 28.57 -12.78
CA LYS A 185 -4.47 29.78 -11.95
C LYS A 185 -4.10 29.47 -10.50
N GLY A 186 -3.40 30.40 -9.85
CA GLY A 186 -3.09 30.35 -8.42
C GLY A 186 -2.01 29.34 -8.04
N PHE A 187 -2.16 28.75 -6.85
CA PHE A 187 -1.22 27.75 -6.30
C PHE A 187 -0.99 26.56 -7.24
N PHE A 188 -2.05 26.06 -7.86
CA PHE A 188 -1.99 24.91 -8.76
C PHE A 188 -1.18 25.20 -10.04
N ALA A 189 -1.24 26.42 -10.58
CA ALA A 189 -0.43 26.80 -11.73
C ALA A 189 1.06 26.80 -11.39
N TRP A 190 1.40 27.34 -10.21
CA TRP A 190 2.78 27.31 -9.69
C TRP A 190 3.26 25.87 -9.49
N PHE A 191 2.42 25.01 -8.90
CA PHE A 191 2.75 23.59 -8.69
C PHE A 191 3.01 22.88 -10.02
N ASN A 192 2.14 23.05 -11.02
CA ASN A 192 2.27 22.44 -12.34
C ASN A 192 3.54 22.90 -13.05
N GLN A 193 3.85 24.21 -13.01
CA GLN A 193 5.08 24.74 -13.60
C GLN A 193 6.34 24.23 -12.90
N MET A 194 6.31 24.15 -11.56
CA MET A 194 7.41 23.63 -10.76
C MET A 194 7.64 22.15 -11.02
N PHE A 195 6.56 21.36 -11.07
CA PHE A 195 6.59 19.94 -11.40
C PHE A 195 7.14 19.69 -12.79
N ASN A 196 6.60 20.34 -13.83
CA ASN A 196 7.06 20.18 -15.21
C ASN A 196 8.54 20.55 -15.36
N ARG A 197 8.98 21.65 -14.73
CA ARG A 197 10.40 22.04 -14.75
C ARG A 197 11.29 21.00 -14.07
N ASN A 198 10.82 20.34 -13.03
CA ASN A 198 11.55 19.28 -12.37
C ASN A 198 11.54 17.97 -13.18
N ALA A 199 10.43 17.64 -13.84
CA ALA A 199 10.34 16.51 -14.76
C ALA A 199 11.34 16.65 -15.92
N GLU A 200 11.41 17.82 -16.57
CA GLU A 200 12.40 18.09 -17.63
C GLU A 200 13.86 17.99 -17.13
N ARG A 201 14.12 18.46 -15.90
CA ARG A 201 15.45 18.33 -15.28
C ARG A 201 15.79 16.88 -15.00
N TYR A 202 14.82 16.10 -14.51
CA TYR A 202 14.96 14.68 -14.27
C TYR A 202 15.25 13.93 -15.58
N GLU A 203 14.48 14.19 -16.64
CA GLU A 203 14.69 13.62 -17.98
C GLU A 203 16.11 13.92 -18.50
N LYS A 204 16.54 15.19 -18.47
CA LYS A 204 17.90 15.60 -18.85
C LYS A 204 18.97 14.95 -17.96
N GLY A 205 18.65 14.70 -16.68
CA GLY A 205 19.48 13.98 -15.74
C GLY A 205 19.68 12.53 -16.17
N VAL A 206 18.58 11.80 -16.41
CA VAL A 206 18.59 10.40 -16.88
C VAL A 206 19.34 10.28 -18.21
N ALA A 207 19.14 11.21 -19.15
CA ALA A 207 19.89 11.23 -20.41
C ALA A 207 21.42 11.30 -20.18
N LYS A 208 21.88 12.14 -19.24
CA LYS A 208 23.31 12.23 -18.86
C LYS A 208 23.81 10.95 -18.18
N ILE A 209 22.97 10.30 -17.38
CA ILE A 209 23.27 9.02 -16.73
C ILE A 209 23.53 7.95 -17.79
N LEU A 210 22.67 7.89 -18.81
CA LEU A 210 22.76 6.90 -19.89
C LEU A 210 24.08 7.01 -20.67
N HIS A 211 24.54 8.24 -20.95
CA HIS A 211 25.83 8.48 -21.61
C HIS A 211 27.06 8.12 -20.76
N ARG A 212 26.91 7.96 -19.44
CA ARG A 212 28.00 7.60 -18.51
C ARG A 212 27.67 6.32 -17.74
N SER A 213 27.10 5.33 -18.44
CA SER A 213 26.59 4.08 -17.85
C SER A 213 27.59 3.39 -16.92
N LEU A 214 28.89 3.37 -17.24
CA LEU A 214 29.91 2.69 -16.44
C LEU A 214 30.02 3.26 -15.00
N ARG A 215 29.95 4.59 -14.83
CA ARG A 215 30.02 5.21 -13.49
C ARG A 215 28.82 4.82 -12.63
N TRP A 216 27.65 4.75 -13.24
CA TRP A 216 26.41 4.39 -12.56
C TRP A 216 26.32 2.90 -12.26
N ILE A 217 26.89 2.05 -13.12
CA ILE A 217 27.07 0.62 -12.84
C ILE A 217 27.99 0.43 -11.62
N VAL A 218 29.10 1.16 -11.53
CA VAL A 218 29.98 1.10 -10.34
C VAL A 218 29.25 1.53 -9.08
N ILE A 219 28.48 2.63 -9.12
CA ILE A 219 27.66 3.07 -7.99
C ILE A 219 26.63 2.00 -7.62
N TYR A 220 25.96 1.38 -8.60
CA TYR A 220 25.00 0.30 -8.38
C TYR A 220 25.65 -0.91 -7.68
N VAL A 221 26.83 -1.34 -8.14
CA VAL A 221 27.57 -2.45 -7.51
C VAL A 221 27.99 -2.08 -6.08
N LEU A 222 28.42 -0.85 -5.83
CA LEU A 222 28.73 -0.37 -4.48
C LEU A 222 27.50 -0.37 -3.56
N LEU A 223 26.33 0.07 -4.05
CA LEU A 223 25.08 0.03 -3.30
C LEU A 223 24.66 -1.41 -3.00
N LEU A 224 24.83 -2.34 -3.94
CA LEU A 224 24.56 -3.76 -3.74
C LEU A 224 25.50 -4.34 -2.68
N GLY A 225 26.80 -4.02 -2.74
CA GLY A 225 27.77 -4.41 -1.71
C GLY A 225 27.41 -3.84 -0.32
N GLY A 226 26.99 -2.56 -0.27
CA GLY A 226 26.51 -1.92 0.97
C GLY A 226 25.25 -2.57 1.53
N MET A 227 24.29 -2.91 0.67
CA MET A 227 23.08 -3.64 1.04
C MET A 227 23.42 -5.00 1.67
N VAL A 228 24.28 -5.80 1.03
CA VAL A 228 24.72 -7.10 1.56
C VAL A 228 25.41 -6.93 2.91
N PHE A 229 26.31 -5.95 3.04
CA PHE A 229 27.01 -5.67 4.29
C PHE A 229 26.06 -5.30 5.43
N LEU A 230 25.08 -4.42 5.19
CA LEU A 230 24.09 -4.03 6.19
C LEU A 230 23.14 -5.19 6.53
N PHE A 231 22.71 -5.96 5.53
CA PHE A 231 21.84 -7.10 5.70
C PHE A 231 22.46 -8.16 6.62
N LEU A 232 23.76 -8.44 6.46
CA LEU A 232 24.50 -9.38 7.33
C LEU A 232 24.68 -8.87 8.77
N ARG A 233 24.53 -7.57 9.01
CA ARG A 233 24.68 -6.95 10.35
C ARG A 233 23.36 -6.64 11.02
N LEU A 234 22.22 -6.82 10.34
CA LEU A 234 20.92 -6.49 10.88
C LEU A 234 20.49 -7.58 11.88
N PRO A 235 20.33 -7.26 13.19
CA PRO A 235 19.88 -8.23 14.16
C PRO A 235 18.45 -8.66 13.84
N THR A 236 18.19 -9.96 13.85
CA THR A 236 16.87 -10.52 13.55
C THR A 236 16.04 -10.63 14.84
N SER A 237 14.84 -10.06 14.83
CA SER A 237 13.79 -10.31 15.82
C SER A 237 12.53 -10.78 15.10
N PHE A 238 11.67 -11.52 15.79
CA PHE A 238 10.48 -12.09 15.15
C PHE A 238 9.30 -11.11 15.15
N LEU A 239 8.87 -10.68 16.33
CA LEU A 239 7.89 -9.62 16.53
C LEU A 239 8.40 -8.70 17.64
N PRO A 240 8.15 -7.39 17.54
CA PRO A 240 8.49 -6.47 18.62
C PRO A 240 7.66 -6.80 19.87
N LEU A 241 8.24 -6.51 21.04
CA LEU A 241 7.49 -6.54 22.29
C LEU A 241 6.56 -5.32 22.32
N GLU A 242 5.27 -5.58 22.46
CA GLU A 242 4.24 -4.53 22.59
C GLU A 242 3.88 -4.35 24.06
N ASP A 243 3.67 -3.09 24.46
CA ASP A 243 3.11 -2.79 25.76
C ASP A 243 1.63 -3.19 25.78
N ARG A 244 1.35 -4.33 26.42
CA ARG A 244 -0.01 -4.84 26.60
C ARG A 244 -0.65 -4.33 27.89
N GLY A 245 -0.08 -3.29 28.51
CA GLY A 245 -0.51 -2.76 29.81
C GLY A 245 -0.24 -3.74 30.97
N MET A 246 0.58 -4.75 30.74
CA MET A 246 0.86 -5.82 31.69
C MET A 246 2.32 -6.28 31.58
N PHE A 247 2.95 -6.53 32.72
CA PHE A 247 4.23 -7.22 32.81
C PHE A 247 4.13 -8.33 33.85
N THR A 248 4.84 -9.43 33.61
CA THR A 248 4.88 -10.56 34.56
C THR A 248 6.18 -10.50 35.34
N THR A 249 6.10 -10.66 36.66
CA THR A 249 7.27 -10.79 37.52
C THR A 249 7.26 -12.19 38.10
N SER A 250 8.28 -12.99 37.78
CA SER A 250 8.45 -14.33 38.36
C SER A 250 9.35 -14.22 39.59
N VAL A 251 8.84 -14.60 40.76
CA VAL A 251 9.62 -14.71 41.99
C VAL A 251 9.88 -16.19 42.24
N GLN A 252 11.14 -16.62 42.09
CA GLN A 252 11.54 -18.00 42.32
C GLN A 252 12.30 -18.12 43.64
N LEU A 253 11.68 -18.80 44.61
CA LEU A 253 12.24 -19.02 45.94
C LEU A 253 13.17 -20.24 45.95
N PRO A 254 14.13 -20.31 46.90
CA PRO A 254 15.01 -21.46 47.06
C PRO A 254 14.24 -22.77 47.32
N SER A 255 14.78 -23.89 46.84
CA SER A 255 14.23 -25.23 47.10
C SER A 255 14.19 -25.50 48.61
N GLY A 256 12.97 -25.62 49.17
CA GLY A 256 12.73 -25.84 50.60
C GLY A 256 11.99 -24.71 51.33
N PHE A 257 11.69 -23.59 50.65
CA PHE A 257 10.90 -22.51 51.23
C PHE A 257 9.43 -22.92 51.43
N ASN A 258 8.94 -22.91 52.68
CA ASN A 258 7.54 -23.17 53.01
C ASN A 258 6.87 -21.85 53.43
N PRO A 259 5.89 -21.33 52.65
CA PRO A 259 5.22 -20.06 52.94
C PRO A 259 4.38 -20.06 54.23
N ALA A 260 4.21 -21.20 54.89
CA ALA A 260 3.47 -21.31 56.15
C ALA A 260 4.30 -21.07 57.43
N THR A 261 5.63 -20.99 57.35
CA THR A 261 6.53 -20.96 58.52
C THR A 261 7.30 -19.64 58.70
N ASP A 262 7.02 -18.62 57.87
CA ASP A 262 7.71 -17.33 57.95
C ASP A 262 6.90 -16.32 58.82
N PRO A 263 7.43 -15.82 59.95
CA PRO A 263 6.66 -14.99 60.89
C PRO A 263 6.31 -13.58 60.37
N GLU A 264 6.95 -13.12 59.29
CA GLU A 264 6.77 -11.78 58.74
C GLU A 264 5.65 -11.68 57.67
N SER A 265 4.95 -12.78 57.36
CA SER A 265 3.92 -12.80 56.30
C SER A 265 2.46 -12.70 56.80
N ARG A 266 2.21 -12.13 57.98
CA ARG A 266 0.86 -11.85 58.51
C ARG A 266 0.56 -10.35 58.55
#